data_AF-Q9FB01-F1
#
_entry.id   AF-Q9FB01-F1
#
_cell.length_a   1.000
_cell.length_b   1.000
_cell.length_c   1.000
_cell.angle_alpha   90.00
_cell.angle_beta   90.00
_cell.angle_gamma   90.00
#
_symmetry.space_group_name_H-M   'P 1'
#
loop_
_entity.id
_entity.type
_entity.pdbx_description
1 polymer ?
#
loop_
_entity_poly.entity_id
_entity_poly.type
_entity_poly.pdbx_seq_one_letter_code
_entity_poly.pdbx_strand_id
1 'polypeptide(L)'
;MAKDKEKQSDDKLVLTEWQKRNIEFLKKKKQQAEEEKKLKEKLLSDKKAQQQAQNASEAVELKTDEKTDSQEIESETTSKPKKPKKVRQPKEKSATQIAFQKSLPVLLGALLLMAVSIFMITPYSKKKEFSVRGNHQTNLDELIKASKVKTSDYWLTLLTSPGQYERPILRTIPWVKSVHLSYQFPNHFLFNVI
;
A
#
# COMPACT_ATOMS: atom_id res chain seq x y z
N MET A 1 -9.90 64.04 41.36
CA MET A 1 -9.20 63.02 40.55
C MET A 1 -9.98 61.72 40.66
N ALA A 2 -10.89 61.48 39.72
CA ALA A 2 -11.76 60.30 39.69
C ALA A 2 -12.09 59.99 38.23
N LYS A 3 -11.41 59.00 37.66
CA LYS A 3 -11.71 58.27 36.42
C LYS A 3 -10.45 57.46 36.09
N ASP A 4 -10.44 56.17 36.40
CA ASP A 4 -9.61 55.15 35.73
C ASP A 4 -9.72 53.74 36.37
N LYS A 5 -10.83 53.40 37.05
CA LYS A 5 -11.01 52.05 37.63
C LYS A 5 -12.13 51.19 37.02
N GLU A 6 -12.87 51.67 36.02
CA GLU A 6 -14.03 50.92 35.47
C GLU A 6 -13.79 50.22 34.13
N LYS A 7 -12.60 50.32 33.50
CA LYS A 7 -12.36 49.67 32.20
C LYS A 7 -11.69 48.28 32.25
N GLN A 8 -11.43 47.72 33.43
CA GLN A 8 -10.76 46.42 33.56
C GLN A 8 -11.71 45.22 33.79
N SER A 9 -13.03 45.43 33.86
CA SER A 9 -14.00 44.35 34.14
C SER A 9 -14.77 43.83 32.92
N ASP A 10 -14.68 44.48 31.76
CA ASP A 10 -15.40 44.05 30.54
C ASP A 10 -14.62 43.08 29.64
N ASP A 11 -13.31 42.90 29.84
CA ASP A 11 -12.52 41.82 29.22
C ASP A 11 -12.66 40.51 30.02
N LYS A 12 -13.90 40.11 30.26
CA LYS A 12 -14.25 38.87 30.93
C LYS A 12 -13.83 37.68 30.05
N LEU A 13 -12.59 37.25 30.24
CA LEU A 13 -12.12 35.88 29.98
C LEU A 13 -12.41 35.38 28.56
N VAL A 14 -11.87 36.08 27.55
CA VAL A 14 -11.78 35.49 26.21
C VAL A 14 -10.85 34.28 26.32
N LEU A 15 -11.43 33.07 26.46
CA LEU A 15 -10.70 31.81 26.47
C LEU A 15 -9.67 31.85 25.34
N THR A 16 -8.43 31.47 25.66
CA THR A 16 -7.37 31.32 24.67
C THR A 16 -7.86 30.44 23.52
N GLU A 17 -7.39 30.71 22.31
CA GLU A 17 -7.80 29.93 21.12
C GLU A 17 -7.53 28.42 21.31
N TRP A 18 -6.51 28.08 22.08
CA TRP A 18 -6.19 26.71 22.46
C TRP A 18 -7.26 26.09 23.38
N GLN A 19 -7.74 26.81 24.40
CA GLN A 19 -8.82 26.32 25.27
C GLN A 19 -10.12 26.12 24.48
N LYS A 20 -10.45 27.03 23.54
CA LYS A 20 -11.61 26.88 22.65
C LYS A 20 -11.51 25.61 21.81
N ARG A 21 -10.35 25.36 21.18
CA ARG A 21 -10.09 24.14 20.39
C ARG A 21 -10.12 22.87 21.24
N ASN A 22 -9.61 22.90 22.47
CA ASN A 22 -9.64 21.73 23.35
C ASN A 22 -11.08 21.36 23.76
N ILE A 23 -11.90 22.36 24.11
CA ILE A 23 -13.32 22.14 24.43
C ILE A 23 -14.06 21.58 23.21
N GLU A 24 -13.80 22.12 22.02
CA GLU A 24 -14.37 21.61 20.78
C GLU A 24 -13.94 20.16 20.50
N PHE A 25 -12.66 19.84 20.69
CA PHE A 25 -12.13 18.48 20.54
C PHE A 25 -12.82 17.49 21.49
N LEU A 26 -12.99 17.86 22.77
CA LEU A 26 -13.68 17.03 23.75
C LEU A 26 -15.16 16.83 23.41
N LYS A 27 -15.85 17.87 22.92
CA LYS A 27 -17.23 17.77 22.45
C LYS A 27 -17.34 16.83 21.23
N LYS A 28 -16.45 16.99 20.24
CA LYS A 28 -16.40 16.14 19.05
C LYS A 28 -16.14 14.67 19.40
N LYS A 29 -15.21 14.41 20.33
CA LYS A 29 -14.91 13.04 20.80
C LYS A 29 -16.11 12.40 21.51
N LYS A 30 -16.87 13.17 22.29
CA LYS A 30 -18.12 12.70 22.93
C LYS A 30 -19.20 12.38 21.89
N GLN A 31 -19.39 13.26 20.89
CA GLN A 31 -20.35 13.04 19.81
C GLN A 31 -20.02 11.80 18.98
N GLN A 32 -18.75 11.62 18.58
CA GLN A 32 -18.29 10.44 17.86
C GLN A 32 -18.52 9.15 18.66
N ALA A 33 -18.22 9.16 19.97
CA ALA A 33 -18.47 8.00 20.82
C ALA A 33 -19.98 7.67 20.97
N GLU A 34 -20.85 8.67 20.93
CA GLU A 34 -22.31 8.47 20.98
C GLU A 34 -22.85 7.94 19.64
N GLU A 35 -22.37 8.45 18.51
CA GLU A 35 -22.72 7.96 17.18
C GLU A 35 -22.25 6.52 16.97
N GLU A 36 -21.02 6.19 17.37
CA GLU A 36 -20.52 4.81 17.31
C GLU A 36 -21.33 3.85 18.18
N LYS A 37 -21.79 4.29 19.36
CA LYS A 37 -22.67 3.49 20.22
C LYS A 37 -24.03 3.26 19.55
N LYS A 38 -24.65 4.30 18.97
CA LYS A 38 -25.92 4.19 18.23
C LYS A 38 -25.79 3.29 17.02
N LEU A 39 -24.68 3.33 16.30
CA LEU A 39 -24.40 2.43 15.18
C LEU A 39 -24.23 0.99 15.63
N LYS A 40 -23.48 0.75 16.71
CA LYS A 40 -23.32 -0.59 17.29
C LYS A 40 -24.64 -1.18 17.77
N GLU A 41 -25.48 -0.38 18.42
CA GLU A 41 -26.81 -0.81 18.88
C GLU A 41 -27.71 -1.21 17.70
N LYS A 42 -27.73 -0.40 16.62
CA LYS A 42 -28.46 -0.74 15.38
C LYS A 42 -27.96 -2.02 14.71
N LEU A 43 -26.64 -2.23 14.66
CA LEU A 43 -26.07 -3.46 14.12
C LEU A 43 -26.42 -4.68 14.97
N LEU A 44 -26.48 -4.53 16.29
CA LEU A 44 -26.90 -5.60 17.19
C LEU A 44 -28.41 -5.89 17.05
N SER A 45 -29.25 -4.87 16.89
CA SER A 45 -30.69 -5.07 16.65
C SER A 45 -30.95 -5.74 15.31
N ASP A 46 -30.24 -5.35 14.25
CA ASP A 46 -30.37 -5.96 12.92
C ASP A 46 -29.90 -7.41 12.93
N LYS A 47 -28.78 -7.70 13.61
CA LYS A 47 -28.28 -9.09 13.78
C LYS A 47 -29.28 -9.94 14.57
N LYS A 48 -29.89 -9.38 15.62
CA LYS A 48 -30.91 -10.09 16.41
C LYS A 48 -32.18 -10.35 15.60
N ALA A 49 -32.64 -9.39 14.80
CA ALA A 49 -33.77 -9.56 13.90
C ALA A 49 -33.50 -10.62 12.82
N GLN A 50 -32.28 -10.66 12.28
CA GLN A 50 -31.86 -11.65 11.28
C GLN A 50 -31.77 -13.07 11.88
N GLN A 51 -31.26 -13.20 13.11
CA GLN A 51 -31.26 -14.48 13.83
C GLN A 51 -32.69 -14.97 14.14
N GLN A 52 -33.61 -14.06 14.44
CA GLN A 52 -35.01 -14.42 14.70
C GLN A 52 -35.73 -14.87 13.41
N ALA A 53 -35.37 -14.30 12.26
CA ALA A 53 -35.86 -14.73 10.94
C ALA A 53 -35.28 -16.10 10.51
N GLN A 54 -34.03 -16.42 10.88
CA GLN A 54 -33.42 -17.72 10.60
C GLN A 54 -34.03 -18.85 11.45
N ASN A 55 -34.29 -18.61 12.74
CA ASN A 55 -34.95 -19.60 13.62
C ASN A 55 -36.40 -19.90 13.20
N ALA A 56 -37.07 -19.01 12.45
CA ALA A 56 -38.40 -19.28 11.90
C ALA A 56 -38.36 -20.11 10.59
N SER A 57 -37.21 -20.17 9.91
CA SER A 57 -37.04 -20.93 8.67
C SER A 57 -36.55 -22.36 8.91
N GLU A 58 -35.89 -22.62 10.04
CA GLU A 58 -35.30 -23.93 10.40
C GLU A 58 -36.34 -24.96 10.88
N ALA A 59 -37.60 -24.56 11.13
CA ALA A 59 -38.70 -25.48 11.45
C ALA A 59 -39.35 -26.15 10.23
N VAL A 60 -38.98 -25.76 9.00
CA VAL A 60 -39.61 -26.26 7.76
C VAL A 60 -38.68 -27.16 6.92
N GLU A 61 -37.38 -27.22 7.21
CA GLU A 61 -36.37 -27.91 6.39
C GLU A 61 -35.83 -29.22 7.00
N LEU A 62 -36.69 -30.06 7.60
CA LEU A 62 -36.32 -31.42 8.03
C LEU A 62 -36.88 -32.54 7.13
N LYS A 63 -37.37 -32.20 5.93
CA LYS A 63 -37.76 -33.20 4.93
C LYS A 63 -37.33 -32.76 3.55
N THR A 64 -36.27 -33.39 3.05
CA THR A 64 -35.96 -33.72 1.64
C THR A 64 -34.45 -33.59 1.44
N ASP A 65 -33.74 -34.60 1.90
CA ASP A 65 -32.34 -34.88 1.58
C ASP A 65 -32.36 -36.16 0.75
N GLU A 66 -32.19 -36.06 -0.57
CA GLU A 66 -31.41 -36.98 -1.42
C GLU A 66 -31.68 -36.73 -2.92
N LYS A 67 -30.58 -36.78 -3.69
CA LYS A 67 -30.46 -37.12 -5.12
C LYS A 67 -30.41 -35.99 -6.17
N THR A 68 -29.21 -35.44 -6.30
CA THR A 68 -28.32 -35.43 -7.50
C THR A 68 -28.92 -35.77 -8.87
N ASP A 69 -28.71 -34.81 -9.78
CA ASP A 69 -28.37 -34.91 -11.22
C ASP A 69 -29.47 -35.23 -12.24
N SER A 70 -29.85 -34.22 -13.04
CA SER A 70 -29.72 -34.26 -14.51
C SER A 70 -30.28 -33.01 -15.19
N GLN A 71 -29.71 -32.78 -16.36
CA GLN A 71 -29.78 -31.65 -17.28
C GLN A 71 -31.18 -31.28 -17.81
N GLU A 72 -31.30 -29.99 -18.15
CA GLU A 72 -31.93 -29.40 -19.34
C GLU A 72 -33.44 -29.63 -19.55
N ILE A 73 -34.23 -28.55 -19.52
CA ILE A 73 -35.29 -28.21 -20.49
C ILE A 73 -35.72 -26.75 -20.27
N GLU A 74 -35.91 -26.09 -21.40
CA GLU A 74 -36.16 -24.69 -21.64
C GLU A 74 -37.61 -24.28 -21.33
N SER A 75 -37.79 -22.98 -21.05
CA SER A 75 -39.02 -22.16 -21.21
C SER A 75 -40.30 -22.54 -20.44
N GLU A 76 -40.76 -21.67 -19.53
CA GLU A 76 -41.88 -20.75 -19.82
C GLU A 76 -42.22 -19.83 -18.63
N THR A 77 -42.27 -18.54 -18.94
CA THR A 77 -43.14 -17.48 -18.40
C THR A 77 -43.68 -17.59 -16.97
N THR A 78 -43.19 -16.73 -16.07
CA THR A 78 -44.10 -15.96 -15.20
C THR A 78 -43.55 -14.55 -14.96
N SER A 79 -44.40 -13.58 -15.31
CA SER A 79 -44.20 -12.15 -15.30
C SER A 79 -44.02 -11.58 -13.89
N LYS A 80 -42.81 -11.10 -13.57
CA LYS A 80 -42.60 -10.09 -12.53
C LYS A 80 -42.45 -8.72 -13.18
N PRO A 81 -43.26 -7.71 -12.81
CA PRO A 81 -43.23 -6.39 -13.44
C PRO A 81 -41.87 -5.74 -13.16
N LYS A 82 -41.07 -5.60 -14.22
CA LYS A 82 -39.82 -4.85 -14.22
C LYS A 82 -40.14 -3.38 -13.95
N LYS A 83 -39.88 -2.93 -12.72
CA LYS A 83 -39.77 -1.51 -12.37
C LYS A 83 -38.87 -0.84 -13.42
N PRO A 84 -39.26 0.30 -14.01
CA PRO A 84 -38.47 0.94 -15.06
C PRO A 84 -37.10 1.28 -14.48
N LYS A 85 -36.06 0.66 -15.06
CA LYS A 85 -34.67 1.04 -14.79
C LYS A 85 -34.52 2.49 -15.25
N LYS A 86 -34.64 3.40 -14.28
CA LYS A 86 -34.27 4.81 -14.43
C LYS A 86 -32.85 4.83 -14.97
N VAL A 87 -32.72 5.13 -16.26
CA VAL A 87 -31.45 5.29 -16.96
C VAL A 87 -30.70 6.37 -16.18
N ARG A 88 -29.72 5.94 -15.38
CA ARG A 88 -28.86 6.84 -14.63
C ARG A 88 -28.01 7.54 -15.68
N GLN A 89 -28.34 8.79 -15.97
CA GLN A 89 -27.46 9.65 -16.76
C GLN A 89 -26.06 9.60 -16.14
N PRO A 90 -24.99 9.52 -16.96
CA PRO A 90 -23.63 9.56 -16.45
C PRO A 90 -23.49 10.86 -15.67
N LYS A 91 -23.34 10.78 -14.36
CA LYS A 91 -23.04 11.95 -13.54
C LYS A 91 -21.79 12.59 -14.13
N GLU A 92 -21.92 13.80 -14.67
CA GLU A 92 -20.77 14.59 -15.08
C GLU A 92 -19.84 14.68 -13.87
N LYS A 93 -18.63 14.13 -14.02
CA LYS A 93 -17.64 14.15 -12.95
C LYS A 93 -17.37 15.62 -12.62
N SER A 94 -17.46 16.00 -11.35
CA SER A 94 -17.16 17.36 -10.92
C SER A 94 -15.75 17.75 -11.40
N ALA A 95 -15.57 18.99 -11.85
CA ALA A 95 -14.29 19.48 -12.40
C ALA A 95 -13.11 19.22 -11.45
N THR A 96 -13.35 19.27 -10.14
CA THR A 96 -12.37 18.92 -9.10
C THR A 96 -11.96 17.45 -9.16
N GLN A 97 -12.90 16.53 -9.34
CA GLN A 97 -12.62 15.08 -9.42
C GLN A 97 -11.82 14.73 -10.69
N ILE A 98 -12.08 15.43 -11.80
CA ILE A 98 -11.29 15.29 -13.04
C ILE A 98 -9.86 15.80 -12.80
N ALA A 99 -9.70 16.93 -12.11
CA ALA A 99 -8.38 17.46 -11.74
C ALA A 99 -7.59 16.48 -10.86
N PHE A 100 -8.22 15.87 -9.85
CA PHE A 100 -7.59 14.85 -9.00
C PHE A 100 -7.19 13.59 -9.78
N GLN A 101 -8.02 13.11 -10.71
CA GLN A 101 -7.68 11.95 -11.55
C GLN A 101 -6.47 12.26 -12.45
N LYS A 102 -6.38 13.49 -12.95
CA LYS A 102 -5.27 13.94 -13.81
C LYS A 102 -3.99 14.19 -13.01
N SER A 103 -4.07 14.59 -11.74
CA SER A 103 -2.91 14.75 -10.86
C SER A 103 -2.40 13.44 -10.27
N LEU A 104 -3.22 12.39 -10.20
CA LEU A 104 -2.87 11.08 -9.66
C LEU A 104 -1.57 10.48 -10.25
N PRO A 105 -1.35 10.45 -11.59
CA PRO A 105 -0.11 9.92 -12.15
C PRO A 105 1.11 10.76 -11.76
N VAL A 106 0.98 12.08 -11.67
CA VAL A 106 2.07 12.98 -11.24
C VAL A 106 2.41 12.72 -9.77
N LEU A 107 1.38 12.56 -8.92
CA LEU A 107 1.56 12.22 -7.51
C LEU A 107 2.23 10.86 -7.33
N LEU A 108 1.84 9.85 -8.12
CA LEU A 108 2.44 8.53 -8.10
C LEU A 108 3.90 8.57 -8.56
N GLY A 109 4.21 9.32 -9.62
CA GLY A 109 5.57 9.54 -10.09
C GLY A 109 6.45 10.23 -9.04
N ALA A 110 5.92 11.27 -8.38
CA ALA A 110 6.61 11.96 -7.30
C ALA A 110 6.85 11.03 -6.09
N LEU A 111 5.86 10.22 -5.72
CA LEU A 111 5.99 9.25 -4.63
C LEU A 111 7.05 8.18 -4.95
N LEU A 112 7.07 7.67 -6.19
CA LEU A 112 8.09 6.72 -6.63
C LEU A 112 9.49 7.35 -6.57
N LEU A 113 9.65 8.58 -7.07
CA LEU A 113 10.92 9.31 -7.02
C LEU A 113 11.38 9.52 -5.57
N MET A 114 10.46 9.89 -4.68
CA MET A 114 10.72 10.03 -3.25
C MET A 114 11.16 8.69 -2.63
N ALA A 115 10.49 7.59 -2.94
CA ALA A 115 10.84 6.26 -2.44
C ALA A 115 12.24 5.83 -2.91
N VAL A 116 12.57 6.04 -4.19
CA VAL A 116 13.92 5.75 -4.72
C VAL A 116 14.99 6.59 -4.03
N SER A 117 14.72 7.87 -3.77
CA SER A 117 15.64 8.76 -3.06
C SER A 117 15.93 8.28 -1.63
N ILE A 118 14.87 7.99 -0.85
CA ILE A 118 15.00 7.46 0.52
C ILE A 118 15.72 6.12 0.50
N PHE A 119 15.43 5.28 -0.49
CA PHE A 119 16.11 4.01 -0.68
C PHE A 119 17.61 4.18 -0.89
N MET A 120 18.06 5.13 -1.73
CA MET A 120 19.48 5.40 -1.94
C MET A 120 20.20 5.88 -0.67
N ILE A 121 19.52 6.63 0.21
CA ILE A 121 20.11 7.09 1.49
C ILE A 121 20.27 5.93 2.48
N THR A 122 19.37 4.95 2.41
CA THR A 122 19.31 3.82 3.34
C THR A 122 20.48 2.86 3.08
N PRO A 123 21.13 2.28 4.12
CA PRO A 123 22.23 1.31 3.94
C PRO A 123 21.81 0.06 3.16
N TYR A 124 20.51 -0.22 3.05
CA TYR A 124 19.98 -1.33 2.27
C TYR A 124 20.36 -1.25 0.77
N SER A 125 20.48 -0.04 0.20
CA SER A 125 20.88 0.15 -1.20
C SER A 125 22.36 -0.20 -1.47
N LYS A 126 23.15 -0.46 -0.43
CA LYS A 126 24.57 -0.84 -0.53
C LYS A 126 24.82 -2.32 -0.20
N LYS A 127 23.82 -3.01 0.36
CA LYS A 127 23.92 -4.43 0.69
C LYS A 127 23.89 -5.26 -0.59
N LYS A 128 24.86 -6.14 -0.74
CA LYS A 128 25.03 -7.01 -1.89
C LYS A 128 25.81 -8.24 -1.48
N GLU A 129 25.42 -9.38 -2.02
CA GLU A 129 26.10 -10.65 -1.83
C GLU A 129 26.66 -11.12 -3.16
N PHE A 130 27.84 -11.73 -3.13
CA PHE A 130 28.50 -12.24 -4.33
C PHE A 130 28.50 -13.76 -4.32
N SER A 131 28.42 -14.36 -5.50
CA SER A 131 28.74 -15.78 -5.68
C SER A 131 29.47 -15.97 -7.00
N VAL A 132 30.17 -17.09 -7.12
CA VAL A 132 30.93 -17.44 -8.32
C VAL A 132 30.28 -18.63 -8.98
N ARG A 133 30.13 -18.56 -10.30
CA ARG A 133 29.61 -19.64 -11.12
C ARG A 133 30.54 -19.84 -12.31
N GLY A 134 30.97 -21.09 -12.52
CA GLY A 134 31.98 -21.40 -13.53
C GLY A 134 33.39 -21.29 -12.97
N ASN A 135 34.31 -22.05 -13.57
CA ASN A 135 35.71 -22.26 -13.18
C ASN A 135 35.98 -22.59 -11.69
N HIS A 136 36.43 -23.82 -11.42
CA HIS A 136 36.75 -24.28 -10.06
C HIS A 136 38.05 -23.70 -9.47
N GLN A 137 38.87 -23.01 -10.28
CA GLN A 137 40.17 -22.49 -9.85
C GLN A 137 40.10 -21.08 -9.25
N THR A 138 39.03 -20.31 -9.50
CA THR A 138 38.91 -18.93 -9.02
C THR A 138 38.18 -18.85 -7.68
N ASN A 139 38.77 -18.16 -6.70
CA ASN A 139 38.11 -17.85 -5.44
C ASN A 139 37.26 -16.57 -5.57
N LEU A 140 36.13 -16.53 -4.87
CA LEU A 140 35.26 -15.37 -4.74
C LEU A 140 35.99 -14.14 -4.19
N ASP A 141 36.81 -14.31 -3.16
CA ASP A 141 37.52 -13.18 -2.53
C ASP A 141 38.52 -12.52 -3.48
N GLU A 142 39.16 -13.34 -4.33
CA GLU A 142 40.07 -12.88 -5.37
C GLU A 142 39.33 -12.08 -6.44
N LEU A 143 38.17 -12.56 -6.88
CA LEU A 143 37.32 -11.87 -7.85
C LEU A 143 36.81 -10.52 -7.30
N ILE A 144 36.37 -10.49 -6.04
CA ILE A 144 35.94 -9.25 -5.39
C ILE A 144 37.10 -8.26 -5.33
N LYS A 145 38.29 -8.71 -4.89
CA LYS A 145 39.49 -7.88 -4.81
C LYS A 145 39.91 -7.35 -6.18
N ALA A 146 39.90 -8.20 -7.20
CA ALA A 146 40.26 -7.84 -8.57
C ALA A 146 39.24 -6.88 -9.21
N SER A 147 37.95 -7.05 -8.92
CA SER A 147 36.86 -6.20 -9.42
C SER A 147 36.90 -4.77 -8.87
N LYS A 148 37.66 -4.54 -7.78
CA LYS A 148 37.74 -3.26 -7.06
C LYS A 148 36.37 -2.74 -6.57
N VAL A 149 35.39 -3.62 -6.40
CA VAL A 149 34.08 -3.24 -5.85
C VAL A 149 34.22 -2.79 -4.40
N LYS A 150 33.64 -1.64 -4.07
CA LYS A 150 33.63 -1.16 -2.68
C LYS A 150 32.33 -1.54 -1.99
N THR A 151 32.40 -1.66 -0.68
CA THR A 151 31.22 -1.81 0.18
C THR A 151 30.32 -0.57 0.16
N SER A 152 30.86 0.59 -0.20
CA SER A 152 30.11 1.85 -0.35
C SER A 152 29.29 1.93 -1.64
N ASP A 153 29.64 1.13 -2.65
CA ASP A 153 29.01 1.25 -3.96
C ASP A 153 27.59 0.66 -3.93
N TYR A 154 26.66 1.37 -4.56
CA TYR A 154 25.27 0.93 -4.65
C TYR A 154 25.13 -0.34 -5.50
N TRP A 155 24.17 -1.20 -5.18
CA TRP A 155 23.92 -2.39 -6.02
C TRP A 155 23.46 -2.03 -7.44
N LEU A 156 22.78 -0.89 -7.60
CA LEU A 156 22.34 -0.40 -8.92
C LEU A 156 23.51 -0.07 -9.86
N THR A 157 24.66 0.38 -9.35
CA THR A 157 25.82 0.69 -10.22
C THR A 157 26.42 -0.57 -10.81
N LEU A 158 26.36 -1.69 -10.08
CA LEU A 158 26.76 -3.01 -10.59
C LEU A 158 25.83 -3.48 -11.70
N LEU A 159 24.53 -3.16 -11.61
CA LEU A 159 23.54 -3.50 -12.63
C LEU A 159 23.67 -2.64 -13.89
N THR A 160 23.90 -1.32 -13.75
CA THR A 160 23.97 -0.41 -14.89
C THR A 160 25.32 -0.41 -15.60
N SER A 161 26.41 -0.69 -14.86
CA SER A 161 27.78 -0.60 -15.38
C SER A 161 28.66 -1.81 -15.02
N PRO A 162 28.25 -3.05 -15.37
CA PRO A 162 28.98 -4.26 -15.02
C PRO A 162 30.42 -4.28 -15.58
N GLY A 163 30.62 -3.72 -16.78
CA GLY A 163 31.92 -3.68 -17.44
C GLY A 163 33.01 -2.89 -16.69
N GLN A 164 32.66 -2.00 -15.75
CA GLN A 164 33.67 -1.35 -14.91
C GLN A 164 34.29 -2.29 -13.89
N TYR A 165 33.57 -3.32 -13.48
CA TYR A 165 33.99 -4.33 -12.51
C TYR A 165 34.58 -5.56 -13.19
N GLU A 166 34.12 -5.91 -14.40
CA GLU A 166 34.62 -7.06 -15.17
C GLU A 166 36.03 -6.83 -15.74
N ARG A 167 36.30 -5.64 -16.31
CA ARG A 167 37.59 -5.35 -16.96
C ARG A 167 38.80 -5.44 -16.01
N PRO A 168 38.74 -4.94 -14.77
CA PRO A 168 39.82 -5.12 -13.79
C PRO A 168 40.11 -6.60 -13.49
N ILE A 169 39.08 -7.45 -13.47
CA ILE A 169 39.25 -8.89 -13.22
C ILE A 169 40.08 -9.52 -14.35
N LEU A 170 39.71 -9.26 -15.61
CA LEU A 170 40.43 -9.78 -16.79
C LEU A 170 41.90 -9.32 -16.85
N ARG A 171 42.19 -8.14 -16.31
CA ARG A 171 43.56 -7.61 -16.25
C ARG A 171 44.38 -8.18 -15.11
N THR A 172 43.73 -8.54 -14.00
CA THR A 172 44.40 -8.99 -12.77
C THR A 172 44.58 -10.51 -12.76
N ILE A 173 43.62 -11.24 -13.30
CA ILE A 173 43.56 -12.71 -13.27
C ILE A 173 43.77 -13.25 -14.69
N PRO A 174 44.96 -13.78 -15.04
CA PRO A 174 45.33 -14.08 -16.43
C PRO A 174 44.64 -15.33 -17.00
N TRP A 175 44.19 -16.27 -16.16
CA TRP A 175 43.50 -17.49 -16.61
C TRP A 175 42.00 -17.29 -16.85
N VAL A 176 41.45 -16.13 -16.51
CA VAL A 176 40.04 -15.81 -16.72
C VAL A 176 39.87 -15.18 -18.10
N LYS A 177 39.15 -15.85 -19.01
CA LYS A 177 38.98 -15.37 -20.39
C LYS A 177 37.86 -14.35 -20.48
N SER A 178 36.74 -14.62 -19.81
CA SER A 178 35.65 -13.66 -19.69
C SER A 178 34.96 -13.78 -18.34
N VAL A 179 34.40 -12.65 -17.90
CA VAL A 179 33.58 -12.56 -16.69
C VAL A 179 32.33 -11.80 -17.02
N HIS A 180 31.19 -12.35 -16.63
CA HIS A 180 29.90 -11.67 -16.70
C HIS A 180 29.28 -11.53 -15.32
N LEU A 181 29.03 -10.30 -14.91
CA LEU A 181 28.33 -9.99 -13.68
C LEU A 181 26.82 -10.04 -13.92
N SER A 182 26.16 -11.07 -13.39
CA SER A 182 24.72 -11.26 -13.50
C SER A 182 24.01 -10.96 -12.18
N TYR A 183 22.85 -10.32 -12.25
CA TYR A 183 22.04 -10.04 -11.08
C TYR A 183 21.04 -11.17 -10.82
N GLN A 184 21.03 -11.66 -9.58
CA GLN A 184 20.08 -12.65 -9.09
C GLN A 184 19.26 -12.02 -7.95
N PHE A 185 17.95 -11.96 -8.12
CA PHE A 185 17.07 -11.47 -7.07
C PHE A 185 17.07 -12.46 -5.88
N PRO A 186 17.13 -11.99 -4.61
CA PRO A 186 17.26 -10.60 -4.16
C PRO A 186 18.70 -10.19 -3.82
N ASN A 187 19.18 -9.02 -4.28
CA ASN A 187 20.49 -8.44 -3.90
C ASN A 187 21.74 -9.35 -4.09
N HIS A 188 21.65 -10.42 -4.87
CA HIS A 188 22.78 -11.31 -5.17
C HIS A 188 23.37 -10.98 -6.54
N PHE A 189 24.70 -11.02 -6.62
CA PHE A 189 25.46 -10.85 -7.85
C PHE A 189 26.31 -12.08 -8.12
N LEU A 190 26.17 -12.62 -9.31
CA LEU A 190 26.86 -13.83 -9.75
C LEU A 190 27.97 -13.42 -10.72
N PHE A 191 29.20 -13.76 -10.39
CA PHE A 191 30.31 -13.75 -11.34
C PHE A 191 30.26 -15.04 -12.15
N ASN A 192 29.81 -14.95 -13.40
CA ASN A 192 29.91 -16.03 -14.35
C ASN A 192 31.28 -15.98 -15.01
N VAL A 193 32.17 -16.90 -14.62
CA VAL A 193 33.53 -17.00 -15.11
C VAL A 193 33.61 -18.10 -16.17
N ILE A 194 34.14 -17.77 -17.35
CA ILE A 194 34.30 -18.69 -18.50
C ILE A 194 35.77 -18.79 -18.89
#